data_AF-A0AA39R8D1-F1
#
_entry.id   AF-A0AA39R8D1-F1
#
_cell.length_a   1.000
_cell.length_b   1.000
_cell.length_c   1.000
_cell.angle_alpha   90.00
_cell.angle_beta   90.00
_cell.angle_gamma   90.00
#
_symmetry.space_group_name_H-M   'P 1'
#
loop_
_entity.id
_entity.type
_entity.pdbx_description
1 polymer ?
#
loop_
_entity_poly.entity_id
_entity_poly.type
_entity_poly.pdbx_seq_one_letter_code
_entity_poly.pdbx_strand_id
1 'polypeptide(L)'
;MASTHQEKYLDRFPGFQGDPRRPLNEEFARLASFKQWRIGSKVYKREHTKFLRAELDLHLGVIEQCRKLEDWQVLCQELRVSPIPASITQCKKALHKVHVNIIDLIDSRRQGTQVKIFATTQKLVSYTRATGNIFPKTKAKENVLLKVLLRRVF
;
A
#
# COMPACT_ATOMS: atom_id res chain seq x y z
N MET A 1 9.87 -2.76 -28.35
CA MET A 1 8.83 -3.07 -27.36
C MET A 1 9.50 -3.22 -26.00
N ALA A 2 9.52 -2.17 -25.18
CA ALA A 2 10.17 -2.23 -23.87
C ALA A 2 9.27 -3.01 -22.92
N SER A 3 9.52 -4.30 -22.78
CA SER A 3 8.95 -5.11 -21.70
C SER A 3 9.49 -4.54 -20.39
N THR A 4 8.69 -3.74 -19.70
CA THR A 4 9.04 -3.16 -18.40
C THR A 4 8.94 -4.30 -17.39
N HIS A 5 9.96 -5.15 -17.34
CA HIS A 5 10.12 -6.16 -16.30
C HIS A 5 10.43 -5.42 -15.01
N GLN A 6 9.39 -5.02 -14.30
CA GLN A 6 9.54 -4.47 -12.97
C GLN A 6 9.94 -5.64 -12.06
N GLU A 7 11.23 -5.77 -11.81
CA GLU A 7 11.79 -6.81 -10.94
C GLU A 7 11.09 -6.77 -9.58
N LYS A 8 10.57 -7.92 -9.14
CA LYS A 8 9.93 -7.99 -7.83
C LYS A 8 11.01 -7.92 -6.77
N TYR A 9 10.75 -7.23 -5.66
CA TYR A 9 11.72 -7.13 -4.57
C TYR A 9 12.20 -8.49 -4.07
N LEU A 10 11.31 -9.49 -4.09
CA LEU A 10 11.60 -10.86 -3.66
C LEU A 10 12.58 -11.60 -4.59
N ASP A 11 12.67 -11.23 -5.87
CA ASP A 11 13.56 -11.88 -6.85
C ASP A 11 15.05 -11.69 -6.49
N ARG A 12 15.35 -10.69 -5.66
CA ARG A 12 16.69 -10.43 -5.12
C ARG A 12 17.17 -11.46 -4.10
N PHE A 13 16.35 -12.43 -3.73
CA PHE A 13 16.64 -13.43 -2.71
C PHE A 13 16.55 -14.85 -3.31
N PRO A 14 17.62 -15.35 -3.94
CA PRO A 14 17.65 -16.70 -4.48
C PRO A 14 17.27 -17.75 -3.43
N GLY A 15 16.39 -18.67 -3.80
CA GLY A 15 15.86 -19.72 -2.92
C GLY A 15 14.66 -19.30 -2.06
N PHE A 16 14.26 -18.03 -2.07
CA PHE A 16 13.00 -17.61 -1.46
C PHE A 16 11.85 -17.66 -2.47
N GLN A 17 10.81 -18.45 -2.17
CA GLN A 17 9.62 -18.55 -3.02
C GLN A 17 8.50 -17.66 -2.46
N GLY A 18 8.28 -16.54 -3.15
CA GLY A 18 7.24 -15.58 -2.83
C GLY A 18 5.83 -16.13 -3.05
N ASP A 19 4.92 -15.87 -2.12
CA ASP A 19 3.49 -16.19 -2.24
C ASP A 19 2.66 -14.91 -2.45
N PRO A 20 2.11 -14.68 -3.67
CA PRO A 20 1.34 -13.48 -3.96
C PRO A 20 -0.02 -13.43 -3.25
N ARG A 21 -0.50 -14.55 -2.70
CA ARG A 21 -1.81 -14.61 -2.02
C ARG A 21 -1.72 -14.28 -0.52
N ARG A 22 -0.51 -14.20 0.04
CA ARG A 22 -0.31 -13.86 1.45
C ARG A 22 -0.34 -12.34 1.68
N PRO A 23 -0.81 -11.90 2.86
CA PRO A 23 -0.67 -10.52 3.28
C PRO A 23 0.80 -10.08 3.26
N LEU A 24 1.06 -8.85 2.82
CA LEU A 24 2.42 -8.33 2.65
C LEU A 24 3.29 -8.47 3.90
N ASN A 25 2.75 -8.16 5.07
CA ASN A 25 3.53 -8.22 6.31
C ASN A 25 3.87 -9.66 6.73
N GLU A 26 2.99 -10.62 6.44
CA GLU A 26 3.29 -12.05 6.66
C GLU A 26 4.36 -12.54 5.69
N GLU A 27 4.27 -12.12 4.43
CA GLU A 27 5.26 -12.49 3.42
C GLU A 27 6.63 -11.89 3.72
N PHE A 28 6.68 -10.65 4.18
CA PHE A 28 7.90 -10.05 4.67
C PHE A 28 8.44 -10.77 5.92
N ALA A 29 7.58 -11.19 6.84
CA ALA A 29 8.01 -11.94 8.01
C ALA A 29 8.67 -13.27 7.61
N ARG A 30 8.14 -13.98 6.61
CA ARG A 30 8.77 -15.18 6.03
C ARG A 30 10.15 -14.88 5.45
N LEU A 31 10.27 -13.80 4.68
CA LEU A 31 11.56 -13.37 4.13
C LEU A 31 12.55 -13.02 5.26
N ALA A 32 12.10 -12.28 6.27
CA ALA A 32 12.91 -11.91 7.42
C ALA A 32 13.42 -13.15 8.18
N SER A 33 12.58 -14.16 8.37
CA SER A 33 12.99 -15.45 8.93
C SER A 33 14.00 -16.18 8.05
N PHE A 34 13.76 -16.25 6.74
CA PHE A 34 14.69 -16.86 5.77
C PHE A 34 16.07 -16.17 5.77
N LYS A 35 16.11 -14.85 5.92
CA LYS A 35 17.34 -14.05 6.00
C LYS A 35 17.86 -13.86 7.42
N GLN A 36 17.22 -14.46 8.42
CA GLN A 36 17.55 -14.35 9.85
C GLN A 36 17.62 -12.90 10.36
N TRP A 37 16.80 -12.02 9.81
CA TRP A 37 16.67 -10.65 10.29
C TRP A 37 15.84 -10.60 11.57
N ARG A 38 16.48 -10.28 12.69
CA ARG A 38 15.80 -10.10 13.98
C ARG A 38 14.69 -9.04 13.86
N ILE A 39 13.48 -9.40 14.28
CA ILE A 39 12.31 -8.50 14.30
C ILE A 39 12.66 -7.22 15.05
N GLY A 40 12.31 -6.08 14.45
CA GLY A 40 12.56 -4.75 15.03
C GLY A 40 14.00 -4.23 14.90
N SER A 41 14.95 -5.04 14.40
CA SER A 41 16.32 -4.60 14.12
C SER A 41 16.36 -3.50 13.04
N LYS A 42 17.48 -2.77 12.97
CA LYS A 42 17.70 -1.75 11.93
C LYS A 42 17.57 -2.32 10.52
N VAL A 43 18.12 -3.53 10.30
CA VAL A 43 18.04 -4.23 9.00
C VAL A 43 16.61 -4.63 8.69
N TYR A 44 15.89 -5.23 9.64
CA TYR A 44 14.47 -5.59 9.47
C TYR A 44 13.63 -4.39 9.03
N LYS A 45 13.71 -3.26 9.75
CA LYS A 45 12.93 -2.05 9.44
C LYS A 45 13.30 -1.46 8.07
N ARG A 46 14.59 -1.47 7.72
CA ARG A 46 15.08 -0.96 6.44
C ARG A 46 14.59 -1.79 5.27
N GLU A 47 14.73 -3.11 5.36
CA GLU A 47 14.30 -4.02 4.29
C GLU A 47 12.77 -4.09 4.19
N HIS A 48 12.05 -4.01 5.32
CA HIS A 48 10.58 -3.89 5.32
C HIS A 48 10.10 -2.65 4.57
N THR A 49 10.75 -1.51 4.82
CA THR A 49 10.44 -0.27 4.11
C THR A 49 10.71 -0.39 2.60
N LYS A 50 11.80 -1.04 2.20
CA LYS A 50 12.12 -1.25 0.78
C LYS A 50 11.12 -2.21 0.12
N PHE A 51 10.76 -3.29 0.81
CA PHE A 51 9.77 -4.25 0.34
C PHE A 51 8.41 -3.58 0.13
N LEU A 52 7.87 -2.88 1.15
CA LEU A 52 6.60 -2.17 1.04
C LEU A 52 6.62 -1.10 -0.05
N ARG A 53 7.75 -0.41 -0.25
CA ARG A 53 7.90 0.54 -1.35
C ARG A 53 7.84 -0.16 -2.71
N ALA A 54 8.56 -1.27 -2.89
CA ALA A 54 8.56 -1.98 -4.17
C ALA A 54 7.16 -2.54 -4.51
N GLU A 55 6.44 -3.05 -3.52
CA GLU A 55 5.06 -3.54 -3.70
C GLU A 55 4.09 -2.40 -3.98
N LEU A 56 4.30 -1.25 -3.33
CA LEU A 56 3.59 -0.02 -3.68
C LEU A 56 3.83 0.36 -5.14
N ASP A 57 5.08 0.44 -5.56
CA ASP A 57 5.46 0.87 -6.91
C ASP A 57 4.97 -0.14 -7.96
N LEU A 58 4.90 -1.44 -7.62
CA LEU A 58 4.38 -2.49 -8.52
C LEU A 58 2.85 -2.42 -8.69
N HIS A 59 2.09 -2.20 -7.61
CA HIS A 59 0.62 -2.31 -7.61
C HIS A 59 -0.14 -0.98 -7.63
N LEU A 60 0.55 0.12 -7.31
CA LEU A 60 0.04 1.49 -7.35
C LEU A 60 0.95 2.42 -8.17
N GLY A 61 2.15 2.00 -8.59
CA GLY A 61 3.13 2.88 -9.25
C GLY A 61 2.88 3.16 -10.73
N VAL A 62 1.97 2.44 -11.41
CA VAL A 62 1.36 2.93 -12.66
C VAL A 62 0.69 4.30 -12.45
N ILE A 63 0.40 4.64 -11.19
CA ILE A 63 -0.26 5.86 -10.76
C ILE A 63 0.69 6.87 -10.08
N GLU A 64 2.01 6.68 -10.15
CA GLU A 64 2.99 7.70 -9.67
C GLU A 64 2.79 9.04 -10.37
N GLN A 65 2.19 9.05 -11.57
CA GLN A 65 1.88 10.25 -12.35
C GLN A 65 0.37 10.47 -12.52
N CYS A 66 -0.41 10.27 -11.45
CA CYS A 66 -1.85 10.53 -11.35
C CYS A 66 -2.25 11.98 -11.66
N ARG A 67 -1.98 12.42 -12.88
CA ARG A 67 -2.24 13.75 -13.44
C ARG A 67 -3.59 13.78 -14.13
N LYS A 68 -4.13 12.61 -14.47
CA LYS A 68 -5.39 12.44 -15.18
C LYS A 68 -6.54 12.20 -14.20
N LEU A 69 -7.72 12.68 -14.54
CA LEU A 69 -8.90 12.57 -13.68
C LEU A 69 -9.31 11.10 -13.47
N GLU A 70 -9.17 10.31 -14.52
CA GLU A 70 -9.58 8.91 -14.60
C GLU A 70 -8.90 8.06 -13.53
N ASP A 71 -7.60 8.28 -13.29
CA ASP A 71 -6.85 7.56 -12.25
C ASP A 71 -7.42 7.83 -10.84
N TRP A 72 -7.82 9.08 -10.57
CA TRP A 72 -8.45 9.46 -9.31
C TRP A 72 -9.86 8.88 -9.18
N GLN A 73 -10.59 8.80 -10.29
CA GLN A 73 -11.94 8.23 -10.33
C GLN A 73 -11.92 6.71 -10.13
N VAL A 74 -10.95 6.00 -10.71
CA VAL A 74 -10.72 4.57 -10.46
C VAL A 74 -10.46 4.32 -8.98
N LEU A 75 -9.59 5.13 -8.34
CA LEU A 75 -9.35 5.00 -6.91
C LEU A 75 -10.61 5.35 -6.08
N CYS A 76 -11.38 6.36 -6.49
CA CYS A 76 -12.67 6.68 -5.87
C CYS A 76 -13.63 5.48 -5.93
N GLN A 77 -13.74 4.83 -7.09
CA GLN A 77 -14.60 3.65 -7.28
C GLN A 77 -14.13 2.46 -6.44
N GLU A 78 -12.83 2.15 -6.43
CA GLU A 78 -12.23 1.09 -5.61
C GLU A 78 -12.52 1.31 -4.11
N LEU A 79 -12.47 2.58 -3.68
CA LEU A 79 -12.75 3.01 -2.32
C LEU A 79 -14.23 3.38 -2.08
N ARG A 80 -15.13 2.92 -2.95
CA ARG A 80 -16.60 3.04 -2.81
C ARG A 80 -17.09 4.49 -2.61
N VAL A 81 -16.38 5.46 -3.18
CA VAL A 81 -16.84 6.85 -3.22
C VAL A 81 -17.96 6.94 -4.25
N SER A 82 -19.14 7.39 -3.80
CA SER A 82 -20.29 7.63 -4.65
C SER A 82 -20.96 8.96 -4.26
N PRO A 83 -21.36 9.82 -5.22
CA PRO A 83 -21.08 9.70 -6.65
C PRO A 83 -19.59 9.87 -6.99
N ILE A 84 -19.15 9.29 -8.11
CA ILE A 84 -17.77 9.47 -8.59
C ILE A 84 -17.56 10.96 -8.95
N PRO A 85 -16.58 11.66 -8.36
CA PRO A 85 -16.44 13.09 -8.59
C PRO A 85 -15.91 13.43 -10.00
N ALA A 86 -16.26 14.61 -10.50
CA ALA A 86 -15.95 15.06 -11.87
C ALA A 86 -14.64 15.85 -11.99
N SER A 87 -13.89 16.03 -10.89
CA SER A 87 -12.58 16.70 -10.92
C SER A 87 -11.59 16.10 -9.93
N ILE A 88 -10.29 16.27 -10.22
CA ILE A 88 -9.20 15.79 -9.37
C ILE A 88 -9.31 16.36 -7.96
N THR A 89 -9.64 17.66 -7.84
CA THR A 89 -9.80 18.33 -6.54
C THR A 89 -10.95 17.73 -5.74
N GLN A 90 -12.07 17.41 -6.37
CA GLN A 90 -13.20 16.77 -5.68
C GLN A 90 -12.87 15.32 -5.30
N CYS A 91 -12.18 14.56 -6.17
CA CYS A 91 -11.70 13.22 -5.84
C CYS A 91 -10.81 13.23 -4.60
N LYS A 92 -9.81 14.13 -4.55
CA LYS A 92 -8.94 14.30 -3.40
C LYS A 92 -9.73 14.58 -2.11
N LYS A 93 -10.72 15.48 -2.17
CA LYS A 93 -11.59 15.81 -1.03
C LYS A 93 -12.41 14.60 -0.56
N ALA A 94 -12.95 13.82 -1.49
CA ALA A 94 -13.74 12.63 -1.17
C ALA A 94 -12.86 11.53 -0.55
N LEU A 95 -11.72 11.22 -1.17
CA LEU A 95 -10.75 10.25 -0.67
C LEU A 95 -10.15 10.61 0.69
N HIS A 96 -10.02 11.91 0.98
CA HIS A 96 -9.62 12.37 2.31
C HIS A 96 -10.63 12.01 3.43
N LYS A 97 -11.89 11.70 3.07
CA LYS A 97 -12.90 11.23 4.02
C LYS A 97 -12.91 9.71 4.17
N VAL A 98 -12.25 8.99 3.28
CA VAL A 98 -12.13 7.53 3.35
C VAL A 98 -11.08 7.16 4.39
N HIS A 99 -11.37 6.16 5.22
CA HIS A 99 -10.41 5.60 6.17
C HIS A 99 -10.04 4.19 5.74
N VAL A 100 -8.84 4.01 5.21
CA VAL A 100 -8.33 2.73 4.69
C VAL A 100 -6.89 2.54 5.14
N ASN A 101 -6.47 1.30 5.36
CA ASN A 101 -5.08 0.97 5.61
C ASN A 101 -4.35 0.81 4.27
N ILE A 102 -3.19 1.45 4.11
CA ILE A 102 -2.44 1.45 2.85
C ILE A 102 -1.90 0.06 2.50
N ILE A 103 -1.47 -0.72 3.49
CA ILE A 103 -0.98 -2.08 3.27
C ILE A 103 -2.13 -2.97 2.80
N ASP A 104 -3.29 -2.87 3.46
CA ASP A 104 -4.49 -3.61 3.07
C ASP A 104 -4.97 -3.24 1.65
N LEU A 105 -4.79 -1.97 1.22
CA LEU A 105 -5.09 -1.53 -0.14
C LEU A 105 -4.14 -2.16 -1.18
N ILE A 106 -2.87 -2.32 -0.83
CA ILE A 106 -1.93 -3.03 -1.72
C ILE A 106 -2.29 -4.51 -1.78
N ASP A 107 -2.57 -5.13 -0.62
CA ASP A 107 -2.97 -6.54 -0.54
C ASP A 107 -4.27 -6.82 -1.30
N SER A 108 -5.27 -5.93 -1.22
CA SER A 108 -6.51 -6.09 -1.95
C SER A 108 -6.29 -6.09 -3.46
N ARG A 109 -5.41 -5.24 -3.97
CA ARG A 109 -5.03 -5.22 -5.39
C ARG A 109 -4.24 -6.46 -5.80
N ARG A 110 -3.31 -6.92 -4.96
CA ARG A 110 -2.53 -8.17 -5.18
C ARG A 110 -3.43 -9.39 -5.28
N GLN A 111 -4.44 -9.45 -4.42
CA GLN A 111 -5.32 -10.60 -4.27
C GLN A 111 -6.60 -10.50 -5.12
N GLY A 112 -6.87 -9.35 -5.74
CA GLY A 112 -8.12 -9.10 -6.45
C GLY A 112 -9.34 -9.06 -5.53
N THR A 113 -9.14 -8.71 -4.26
CA THR A 113 -10.20 -8.64 -3.24
C THR A 113 -10.60 -7.19 -2.98
N GLN A 114 -11.67 -7.02 -2.21
CA GLN A 114 -12.13 -5.69 -1.83
C GLN A 114 -11.43 -5.20 -0.57
N VAL A 115 -10.90 -3.98 -0.61
CA VAL A 115 -10.25 -3.38 0.55
C VAL A 115 -11.24 -3.07 1.67
N LYS A 116 -10.78 -3.25 2.92
CA LYS A 116 -11.54 -2.88 4.11
C LYS A 116 -11.54 -1.37 4.31
N ILE A 117 -12.73 -0.77 4.31
CA ILE A 117 -12.93 0.64 4.63
C ILE A 117 -13.48 0.76 6.05
N PHE A 118 -12.87 1.62 6.85
CA PHE A 118 -13.25 1.88 8.23
C PHE A 118 -14.23 3.05 8.31
N ALA A 119 -15.22 2.94 9.19
CA ALA A 119 -16.20 4.01 9.40
C ALA A 119 -15.60 5.27 10.04
N THR A 120 -14.52 5.13 10.83
CA THR A 120 -13.89 6.25 11.53
C THR A 120 -12.37 6.13 11.55
N THR A 121 -11.68 7.26 11.70
CA THR A 121 -10.23 7.31 11.92
C THR A 121 -9.82 6.48 13.13
N GLN A 122 -10.58 6.51 14.22
CA GLN A 122 -10.26 5.76 15.45
C GLN A 122 -10.27 4.25 15.22
N LYS A 123 -11.22 3.73 14.44
CA LYS A 123 -11.26 2.32 14.06
C LYS A 123 -10.05 1.95 13.18
N LEU A 124 -9.71 2.79 12.21
CA LEU A 124 -8.51 2.59 11.38
C LEU A 124 -7.23 2.57 12.23
N VAL A 125 -7.07 3.53 13.15
CA VAL A 125 -5.88 3.63 14.02
C VAL A 125 -5.79 2.43 14.94
N SER A 126 -6.89 2.03 15.58
CA SER A 126 -6.93 0.87 16.48
C SER A 126 -6.56 -0.42 15.75
N TYR A 127 -7.16 -0.63 14.57
CA TYR A 127 -6.81 -1.75 13.70
C TYR A 127 -5.33 -1.73 13.28
N THR A 128 -4.85 -0.59 12.79
CA THR A 128 -3.46 -0.45 12.31
C THR A 128 -2.43 -0.71 13.41
N ARG A 129 -2.74 -0.31 14.66
CA ARG A 129 -1.90 -0.61 15.82
C ARG A 129 -1.95 -2.08 16.21
N ALA A 130 -3.13 -2.68 16.19
CA ALA A 130 -3.32 -4.09 16.55
C ALA A 130 -2.64 -5.05 15.56
N THR A 131 -2.68 -4.76 14.26
CA THR A 131 -2.07 -5.60 13.22
C THR A 131 -0.60 -5.26 12.95
N GLY A 132 -0.14 -4.07 13.35
CA GLY A 132 1.18 -3.59 12.98
C GLY A 132 1.30 -3.20 11.50
N ASN A 133 0.18 -3.09 10.77
CA ASN A 133 0.14 -2.73 9.34
C ASN A 133 0.45 -1.24 9.11
N ILE A 134 1.65 -0.80 9.48
CA ILE A 134 2.07 0.60 9.42
C ILE A 134 2.90 0.83 8.17
N PHE A 135 2.38 1.65 7.24
CA PHE A 135 3.13 2.06 6.06
C PHE A 135 4.07 3.25 6.39
N PRO A 136 5.35 3.25 5.94
CA PRO A 136 6.27 4.35 6.20
C PRO A 136 5.79 5.70 5.64
N LYS A 137 5.58 6.68 6.54
CA LYS A 137 5.05 8.02 6.19
C LYS A 137 5.86 8.74 5.11
N THR A 138 7.19 8.63 5.16
CA THR A 138 8.09 9.27 4.16
C THR A 138 7.83 8.72 2.77
N LYS A 139 7.68 7.39 2.65
CA LYS A 139 7.38 6.72 1.38
C LYS A 139 5.98 7.01 0.86
N ALA A 140 4.97 7.01 1.73
CA ALA A 140 3.62 7.38 1.32
C ALA A 140 3.51 8.83 0.83
N LYS A 141 4.38 9.74 1.30
CA LYS A 141 4.40 11.15 0.85
C LYS A 141 5.04 11.33 -0.54
N GLU A 142 5.88 10.39 -0.97
CA GLU A 142 6.47 10.39 -2.32
C GLU A 142 5.39 10.09 -3.38
N ASN A 143 4.31 9.39 -2.99
CA ASN A 143 3.18 9.07 -3.86
C ASN A 143 1.98 10.04 -3.63
N VAL A 144 1.55 10.76 -4.68
CA VAL A 144 0.51 11.79 -4.58
C VAL A 144 -0.86 11.21 -4.18
N LEU A 145 -1.20 10.00 -4.63
CA LEU A 145 -2.45 9.33 -4.26
C LEU A 145 -2.44 8.97 -2.77
N LEU A 146 -1.40 8.26 -2.34
CA LEU A 146 -1.32 7.79 -0.96
C LEU A 146 -1.25 8.93 0.04
N LYS A 147 -0.64 10.05 -0.33
CA LYS A 147 -0.60 11.25 0.50
C LYS A 147 -2.01 11.69 0.96
N VAL A 148 -3.05 11.48 0.14
CA VAL A 148 -4.45 11.82 0.49
C VAL A 148 -5.08 10.80 1.45
N LEU A 149 -4.64 9.55 1.39
CA LEU A 149 -5.13 8.45 2.24
C LEU A 149 -4.43 8.39 3.60
N LEU A 150 -3.28 9.07 3.76
CA LEU A 150 -2.54 9.11 5.01
C LEU A 150 -3.38 9.62 6.18
N ARG A 151 -3.44 8.82 7.25
CA ARG A 151 -3.98 9.22 8.55
C ARG A 151 -2.90 9.12 9.60
N ARG A 152 -2.95 10.01 10.58
CA ARG A 152 -2.01 10.00 11.70
C ARG A 152 -2.37 8.84 12.64
N VAL A 153 -1.44 7.89 12.79
CA VAL A 153 -1.59 6.73 13.67
C VAL A 153 -0.88 6.95 15.02
N PHE A 154 0.07 7.90 15.08
CA PHE A 154 0.86 8.30 16.25
C PHE A 154 0.94 9.82 16.38
#